data_AF-A0AAU3KZP0-F1
#
_entry.id   AF-A0AAU3KZP0-F1
#
_cell.length_a   1.000
_cell.length_b   1.000
_cell.length_c   1.000
_cell.angle_alpha   90.00
_cell.angle_beta   90.00
_cell.angle_gamma   90.00
#
_symmetry.space_group_name_H-M   'P 1'
#
loop_
_entity.id
_entity.type
_entity.pdbx_description
1 polymer ?
#
loop_
_entity_poly.entity_id
_entity_poly.type
_entity_poly.pdbx_seq_one_letter_code
_entity_poly.pdbx_strand_id
1 'polypeptide(L)' 'MSTGTIDLKEALSTVSLLLIAGHETTSNLILGTMLSLLRNPDELQRVRTDATRLNAILDETLRTDPPLPVARCPG' A
#
# COMPACT_ATOMS: atom_id res chain seq x y z
N MET A 1 24.23 -20.46 -20.95
CA MET A 1 23.80 -19.99 -19.62
C MET A 1 24.50 -18.66 -19.39
N SER A 2 23.83 -17.53 -19.64
CA SER A 2 24.44 -16.21 -19.49
C SER A 2 24.50 -15.87 -18.01
N THR A 3 25.67 -15.61 -17.47
CA THR A 3 25.90 -15.20 -16.08
C THR A 3 25.02 -13.99 -15.78
N GLY A 4 24.11 -14.13 -14.81
CA GLY A 4 23.14 -13.11 -14.43
C GLY A 4 23.79 -11.97 -13.65
N THR A 5 24.56 -11.13 -14.34
CA THR A 5 25.14 -9.91 -13.78
C THR A 5 24.24 -8.75 -14.18
N ILE A 6 23.50 -8.18 -13.23
CA ILE A 6 22.65 -7.00 -13.44
C ILE A 6 23.56 -5.82 -13.75
N ASP A 7 23.35 -5.15 -14.88
CA ASP A 7 24.10 -3.93 -15.19
C ASP A 7 23.75 -2.81 -14.20
N LEU A 8 24.68 -1.89 -13.92
CA LEU A 8 24.44 -0.79 -12.98
C LEU A 8 23.17 0.01 -13.36
N LYS A 9 22.92 0.20 -14.66
CA LYS A 9 21.72 0.89 -15.13
C LYS A 9 20.44 0.11 -14.82
N GLU A 10 20.45 -1.21 -14.99
CA GLU A 10 19.32 -2.08 -14.68
C GLU A 10 19.06 -2.14 -13.17
N ALA A 11 20.12 -2.21 -12.37
CA ALA A 11 20.04 -2.19 -10.90
C ALA A 11 19.45 -0.88 -10.41
N LEU A 12 19.95 0.26 -10.90
CA LEU A 12 19.42 1.58 -10.56
C LEU A 12 17.96 1.74 -10.99
N SER A 13 17.61 1.30 -12.20
CA SER A 13 16.22 1.33 -12.69
C SER A 13 15.29 0.51 -11.80
N THR A 14 15.73 -0.67 -11.37
CA THR A 14 14.98 -1.55 -10.46
C THR A 14 14.79 -0.90 -9.08
N VAL A 15 15.85 -0.31 -8.52
CA VAL A 15 15.77 0.42 -7.23
C VAL A 15 14.82 1.61 -7.34
N SER A 16 14.88 2.39 -8.42
CA SER A 16 13.97 3.50 -8.65
C SER A 16 12.51 3.05 -8.74
N LEU A 17 12.24 1.95 -9.46
CA LEU A 17 10.90 1.38 -9.55
C LEU A 17 10.37 0.94 -8.18
N LEU A 18 11.19 0.26 -7.38
CA LEU A 18 10.81 -0.16 -6.03
C LEU A 18 10.54 1.04 -5.11
N LEU A 19 11.36 2.09 -5.18
CA LEU A 19 11.19 3.29 -4.37
C LEU A 19 9.89 4.03 -4.72
N ILE A 20 9.63 4.25 -6.00
CA ILE A 20 8.44 4.99 -6.45
C ILE A 20 7.19 4.17 -6.16
N ALA A 21 7.17 2.89 -6.55
CA ALA A 21 6.03 2.02 -6.32
C ALA A 21 5.74 1.85 -4.81
N GLY A 22 6.77 1.70 -4.00
CA GLY A 22 6.65 1.63 -2.54
C GLY A 22 6.11 2.93 -1.94
N HIS A 23 6.60 4.07 -2.41
CA HIS A 23 6.16 5.39 -1.94
C HIS A 23 4.68 5.64 -2.25
N GLU A 24 4.24 5.37 -3.48
CA GLU A 24 2.85 5.57 -3.89
C GLU A 24 1.90 4.61 -3.14
N THR A 25 2.26 3.32 -3.04
CA THR A 25 1.40 2.32 -2.39
C THR A 25 1.24 2.56 -0.88
N THR A 26 2.33 2.88 -0.19
CA THR A 26 2.28 3.19 1.26
C THR A 26 1.56 4.50 1.54
N SER A 27 1.81 5.54 0.74
CA SER A 27 1.12 6.83 0.89
C SER A 27 -0.37 6.70 0.66
N ASN A 28 -0.79 5.98 -0.39
CA ASN A 28 -2.21 5.74 -0.67
C ASN A 28 -2.88 4.94 0.45
N LEU A 29 -2.24 3.90 0.98
CA LEU A 29 -2.82 3.12 2.08
C LEU A 29 -2.99 3.97 3.35
N ILE A 30 -1.99 4.77 3.72
CA ILE A 30 -2.07 5.65 4.89
C ILE A 30 -3.19 6.67 4.70
N LEU A 31 -3.24 7.33 3.55
CA LEU A 31 -4.24 8.34 3.26
C LEU A 31 -5.65 7.76 3.22
N GLY A 32 -5.85 6.61 2.57
CA GLY A 32 -7.13 5.90 2.53
C GLY A 32 -7.60 5.48 3.91
N THR A 33 -6.69 4.97 4.74
CA THR A 33 -6.98 4.57 6.12
C THR A 33 -7.37 5.79 6.96
N MET A 34 -6.60 6.88 6.89
CA MET A 34 -6.90 8.12 7.60
C MET A 34 -8.24 8.70 7.16
N LEU A 35 -8.52 8.72 5.86
CA LEU A 35 -9.80 9.20 5.32
C LEU A 35 -10.97 8.34 5.82
N SER A 36 -10.81 7.01 5.85
CA SER A 36 -11.82 6.09 6.38
C SER A 36 -12.11 6.35 7.86
N LEU A 37 -11.07 6.53 8.68
CA LEU A 37 -11.20 6.85 10.10
C LEU A 37 -11.83 8.23 10.35
N LEU A 38 -11.44 9.25 9.58
CA LEU A 38 -12.00 10.60 9.70
C LEU A 38 -13.47 10.66 9.30
N ARG A 39 -13.91 9.79 8.38
CA ARG A 39 -15.32 9.63 8.00
C ARG A 39 -16.14 8.83 9.02
N ASN A 40 -15.47 8.02 9.86
CA ASN A 40 -16.10 7.16 10.87
C ASN A 40 -15.54 7.48 12.28
N PRO A 41 -15.97 8.60 12.90
CA PRO A 41 -15.39 9.08 14.15
C PRO A 41 -15.51 8.08 15.31
N ASP A 42 -16.53 7.22 15.31
CA ASP A 42 -16.69 6.15 16.30
C ASP A 42 -15.58 5.10 16.19
N GLU A 43 -15.22 4.68 14.97
CA GLU A 43 -14.09 3.76 14.75
C GLU A 43 -12.76 4.43 15.11
N LEU A 44 -12.60 5.72 14.78
CA LEU A 44 -11.42 6.48 15.21
C LEU A 44 -11.29 6.50 16.74
N GLN A 45 -12.38 6.68 17.48
CA GLN A 45 -12.37 6.65 18.93
C GLN A 45 -12.05 5.25 19.48
N ARG A 46 -12.57 4.21 18.85
CA ARG A 46 -12.28 2.81 19.21
C ARG A 46 -10.80 2.47 19.01
N VAL A 47 -10.21 2.88 17.90
CA VAL A 47 -8.76 2.69 17.62
C VAL A 47 -7.89 3.48 18.59
N ARG A 48 -8.30 4.70 18.97
CA ARG A 48 -7.59 5.51 19.97
C ARG A 48 -7.55 4.83 21.34
N THR A 49 -8.58 4.06 21.66
CA THR A 49 -8.70 3.33 22.94
C THR A 49 -8.02 1.97 22.88
N ASP A 50 -7.99 1.35 21.70
CA ASP A 50 -7.40 0.03 21.46
C ASP A 50 -6.73 -0.03 20.08
N ALA A 51 -5.40 0.13 20.07
CA ALA A 51 -4.60 0.14 18.85
C ALA A 51 -4.54 -1.22 18.13
N THR A 52 -4.90 -2.33 18.80
CA THR A 52 -4.89 -3.66 18.15
C THR A 52 -5.90 -3.77 17.01
N ARG A 53 -6.90 -2.90 16.99
CA ARG A 53 -7.93 -2.78 15.95
C ARG A 53 -7.39 -2.25 14.62
N LEU A 54 -6.23 -1.59 14.63
CA LEU A 54 -5.68 -0.96 13.44
C LEU A 54 -5.46 -1.96 12.30
N ASN A 55 -5.04 -3.19 12.61
CA ASN A 55 -4.83 -4.24 11.60
C ASN A 55 -6.12 -4.53 10.81
N ALA A 56 -7.25 -4.69 11.49
CA ALA A 56 -8.53 -4.97 10.82
C ALA A 56 -8.97 -3.80 9.92
N ILE A 57 -8.64 -2.56 10.30
CA ILE A 57 -8.98 -1.37 9.52
C ILE A 57 -8.07 -1.24 8.30
N LEU A 58 -6.80 -1.60 8.42
CA LEU A 58 -5.89 -1.68 7.28
C LEU A 58 -6.36 -2.73 6.27
N ASP A 59 -6.73 -3.92 6.74
CA ASP A 59 -7.28 -5.00 5.90
C ASP A 59 -8.55 -4.54 5.16
N GLU A 60 -9.44 -3.86 5.88
CA GLU A 60 -10.67 -3.33 5.30
C GLU A 60 -10.39 -2.19 4.30
N THR A 61 -9.44 -1.32 4.59
CA THR A 61 -9.02 -0.26 3.67
C THR A 61 -8.46 -0.85 2.38
N LEU A 62 -7.61 -1.89 2.47
CA LEU A 62 -7.10 -2.61 1.31
C LEU A 62 -8.21 -3.29 0.50
N ARG A 63 -9.29 -3.73 1.16
CA ARG A 63 -10.46 -4.32 0.50
C ARG A 63 -11.27 -3.27 -0.27
N THR A 64 -11.46 -2.09 0.31
CA THR A 64 -12.32 -1.04 -0.27
C THR A 64 -11.60 -0.12 -1.25
N ASP A 65 -10.32 0.16 -0.99
CA ASP A 65 -9.50 1.12 -1.72
C ASP A 65 -8.07 0.58 -1.88
N PRO A 66 -7.88 -0.47 -2.69
CA PRO A 66 -6.56 -1.04 -2.90
C PRO A 66 -5.63 0.00 -3.56
N PRO A 67 -4.38 0.15 -3.09
CA PRO A 67 -3.46 1.19 -3.56
C PRO A 67 -3.14 1.14 -5.05
N LEU A 68 -3.28 -0.04 -5.66
CA LEU A 68 -3.13 -0.28 -7.08
C LEU A 68 -4.32 -1.10 -7.60
N PRO A 69 -4.88 -0.77 -8.78
CA PRO A 69 -5.90 -1.59 -9.41
C PRO A 69 -5.35 -2.99 -9.67
N VAL A 70 -6.12 -4.02 -9.27
CA VAL A 70 -5.81 -5.38 -9.67
C VAL A 70 -6.02 -5.51 -11.18
N ALA A 71 -4.92 -5.59 -11.94
CA ALA A 71 -4.96 -5.86 -13.36
C ALA A 71 -5.58 -7.25 -13.56
N ARG A 72 -6.77 -7.30 -14.15
CA ARG A 72 -7.35 -8.54 -14.65
C ARG A 72 -6.79 -8.79 -16.05
N CYS A 73 -6.34 -10.00 -16.34
CA CYS A 73 -6.07 -10.41 -17.71
C CYS A 73 -7.39 -10.30 -18.51
N PRO A 74 -7.39 -9.61 -19.67
CA PRO A 74 -8.52 -9.72 -20.58
C PRO A 74 -8.61 -11.17 -21.06
N GLY A 75 -9.81 -11.75 -20.92
CA GLY A 75 -10.13 -13.07 -21.44
C GLY A 75 -10.32 -13.06 -22.96
#